data_AF-A0A965CRL2-F1
#
_entry.id   AF-A0A965CRL2-F1
#
_cell.length_a   1.000
_cell.length_b   1.000
_cell.length_c   1.000
_cell.angle_alpha   90.00
_cell.angle_beta   90.00
_cell.angle_gamma   90.00
#
_symmetry.space_group_name_H-M   'P 1'
#
loop_
_entity.id
_entity.type
_entity.pdbx_description
1 polymer ?
#
loop_
_entity_poly.entity_id
_entity_poly.type
_entity_poly.pdbx_seq_one_letter_code
_entity_poly.pdbx_strand_id
1 'polypeptide(L)'
;MSENTDESQKPEVTREGGCSCSRHRFCCIATPKTVFACHCKECQKMSGSAFLVWLEYRPEEVKLNLRELKHYSRKGASGNRVNFFFCGACGSTICGTMEGRPSLFLTAGVFDETDWILPGAHLWKGSAQKWLQRSAGTLNVF
;
A
#
# COMPACT_ATOMS: atom_id res chain seq x y z
N MET A 1 -49.64 -8.61 2.38
CA MET A 1 -49.15 -7.22 2.34
C MET A 1 -47.75 -7.23 2.92
N SER A 2 -46.78 -7.04 2.01
CA SER A 2 -45.36 -6.71 2.20
C SER A 2 -44.57 -7.40 3.33
N GLU A 3 -43.83 -8.43 2.93
CA GLU A 3 -42.51 -8.75 3.46
C GLU A 3 -41.62 -7.50 3.42
N ASN A 4 -41.04 -7.09 4.54
CA ASN A 4 -39.96 -6.11 4.58
C ASN A 4 -38.67 -6.83 4.96
N THR A 5 -37.99 -7.34 3.94
CA THR A 5 -36.57 -7.67 3.97
C THR A 5 -35.77 -6.35 3.96
N ASP A 6 -35.37 -5.85 5.13
CA ASP A 6 -34.30 -4.85 5.21
C ASP A 6 -32.97 -5.58 5.39
N GLU A 7 -32.47 -6.09 4.26
CA GLU A 7 -31.19 -6.77 4.13
C GLU A 7 -30.09 -5.71 3.95
N SER A 8 -29.94 -4.79 4.90
CA SER A 8 -28.89 -3.76 4.88
C SER A 8 -27.51 -4.35 5.26
N GLN A 9 -26.97 -5.24 4.42
CA GLN A 9 -25.58 -5.73 4.42
C GLN A 9 -24.85 -5.11 3.21
N LYS A 10 -23.60 -4.62 3.21
CA LYS A 10 -22.35 -4.90 3.93
C LYS A 10 -21.39 -3.67 3.79
N PRO A 11 -20.29 -3.54 4.57
CA PRO A 11 -19.05 -4.01 3.99
C PRO A 11 -18.14 -4.67 5.03
N GLU A 12 -18.22 -5.98 5.13
CA GLU A 12 -17.25 -6.77 5.87
C GLU A 12 -16.22 -7.29 4.87
N VAL A 13 -15.21 -6.47 4.64
CA VAL A 13 -13.85 -6.94 4.39
C VAL A 13 -12.98 -6.06 5.28
N THR A 14 -12.62 -6.60 6.45
CA THR A 14 -11.71 -5.94 7.38
C THR A 14 -10.29 -6.45 7.11
N ARG A 15 -9.42 -5.58 6.59
CA ARG A 15 -7.97 -5.81 6.57
C ARG A 15 -7.33 -4.81 7.51
N GLU A 16 -6.52 -5.30 8.43
CA GLU A 16 -5.84 -4.47 9.42
C GLU A 16 -4.36 -4.41 9.17
N GLY A 17 -3.75 -3.40 9.77
CA GLY A 17 -2.33 -3.20 9.69
C GLY A 17 -1.87 -2.03 10.51
N GLY A 18 -0.57 -1.79 10.45
CA GLY A 18 0.06 -0.66 11.10
C GLY A 18 1.54 -0.59 10.82
N CYS A 19 2.16 0.43 11.41
CA CYS A 19 3.62 0.51 11.40
C CYS A 19 4.25 -0.57 12.29
N SER A 20 5.54 -0.85 12.06
CA SER A 20 6.28 -1.90 12.79
C SER A 20 6.32 -1.70 14.31
N CYS A 21 6.26 -0.46 14.81
CA CYS A 21 6.21 -0.18 16.25
C CYS A 21 4.79 -0.11 16.83
N SER A 22 3.77 -0.47 16.04
CA SER A 22 2.35 -0.54 16.43
C SER A 22 1.70 0.79 16.85
N ARG A 23 2.42 1.93 16.79
CA ARG A 23 1.89 3.25 17.19
C ARG A 23 0.78 3.77 16.28
N HIS A 24 0.81 3.42 15.01
CA HIS A 24 -0.21 3.80 14.05
C HIS A 24 -0.84 2.55 13.47
N ARG A 25 -2.16 2.45 13.62
CA ARG A 25 -2.98 1.33 13.15
C ARG A 25 -4.01 1.85 12.16
N PHE A 26 -4.44 0.97 11.27
CA PHE A 26 -5.54 1.25 10.36
C PHE A 26 -6.40 0.01 10.17
N CYS A 27 -7.63 0.23 9.70
CA CYS A 27 -8.47 -0.82 9.15
C CYS A 27 -9.03 -0.37 7.79
N CYS A 28 -9.00 -1.28 6.82
CA CYS A 28 -9.70 -1.15 5.55
C CYS A 28 -11.07 -1.80 5.68
N ILE A 29 -12.11 -1.19 5.13
CA ILE A 29 -13.49 -1.72 5.11
C ILE A 29 -13.92 -2.18 3.71
N ALA A 30 -12.97 -2.33 2.79
CA ALA A 30 -13.20 -2.77 1.42
C ALA A 30 -11.99 -3.56 0.92
N THR A 31 -12.12 -4.19 -0.24
CA THR A 31 -10.98 -4.72 -1.00
C THR A 31 -10.28 -3.59 -1.77
N PRO A 32 -8.96 -3.67 -2.00
CA PRO A 32 -8.27 -2.67 -2.81
C PRO A 32 -8.79 -2.68 -4.24
N LYS A 33 -8.90 -1.51 -4.87
CA LYS A 33 -9.23 -1.37 -6.30
C LYS A 33 -8.17 -1.99 -7.19
N THR A 34 -6.90 -1.77 -6.84
CA THR A 34 -5.75 -2.30 -7.58
C THR A 34 -4.62 -2.65 -6.62
N VAL A 35 -3.88 -3.71 -6.95
CA VAL A 35 -2.62 -4.08 -6.29
C VAL A 35 -1.54 -4.12 -7.36
N PHE A 36 -0.47 -3.36 -7.17
CA PHE A 36 0.61 -3.29 -8.16
C PHE A 36 1.99 -3.18 -7.51
N ALA A 37 2.97 -3.81 -8.14
CA ALA A 37 4.37 -3.67 -7.79
C ALA A 37 5.01 -2.57 -8.63
N CYS A 38 5.54 -1.52 -7.99
CA CYS A 38 6.23 -0.44 -8.67
C CYS A 38 7.74 -0.62 -8.57
N HIS A 39 8.39 -0.71 -9.72
CA HIS A 39 9.84 -0.92 -9.85
C HIS A 39 10.64 0.37 -10.01
N CYS A 40 10.01 1.55 -9.89
CA CYS A 40 10.75 2.81 -10.07
C CYS A 40 11.82 2.99 -8.98
N LYS A 41 12.86 3.77 -9.28
CA LYS A 41 13.98 3.97 -8.34
C LYS A 41 13.58 4.57 -7.00
N GLU A 42 12.47 5.31 -6.94
CA GLU A 42 11.96 5.75 -5.64
C GLU A 42 11.37 4.61 -4.84
N CYS A 43 10.52 3.78 -5.45
CA CYS A 43 9.91 2.66 -4.76
C CYS A 43 11.00 1.71 -4.23
N GLN A 44 12.11 1.55 -4.97
CA GLN A 44 13.30 0.84 -4.49
C GLN A 44 13.96 1.52 -3.29
N LYS A 45 14.18 2.85 -3.33
CA LYS A 45 14.76 3.59 -2.19
C LYS A 45 13.88 3.55 -0.95
N MET A 46 12.57 3.66 -1.14
CA MET A 46 11.57 3.73 -0.07
C MET A 46 11.40 2.40 0.64
N SER A 47 11.38 1.29 -0.11
CA SER A 47 11.26 -0.05 0.49
C SER A 47 12.59 -0.66 0.90
N GLY A 48 13.72 -0.15 0.38
CA GLY A 48 15.02 -0.83 0.47
C GLY A 48 15.09 -2.14 -0.34
N SER A 49 14.05 -2.45 -1.13
CA SER A 49 13.89 -3.71 -1.86
C SER A 49 13.87 -3.50 -3.38
N ALA A 50 13.65 -4.58 -4.14
CA ALA A 50 13.61 -4.55 -5.61
C ALA A 50 12.43 -3.72 -6.16
N PHE A 51 11.37 -3.57 -5.38
CA PHE A 51 10.16 -2.81 -5.69
C PHE A 51 9.40 -2.46 -4.40
N LEU A 52 8.32 -1.70 -4.53
CA LEU A 52 7.32 -1.51 -3.48
C LEU A 52 5.95 -1.90 -4.04
N VAL A 53 5.20 -2.69 -3.28
CA VAL A 53 3.83 -3.07 -3.61
C VAL A 53 2.86 -2.08 -2.98
N TRP A 54 1.97 -1.56 -3.80
CA TRP A 54 0.96 -0.58 -3.44
C TRP A 54 -0.43 -1.16 -3.63
N LEU A 55 -1.33 -0.82 -2.71
CA LEU A 55 -2.74 -1.18 -2.72
C LEU A 55 -3.56 0.12 -2.77
N GLU A 56 -4.35 0.28 -3.83
CA GLU A 56 -5.17 1.48 -4.02
C GLU A 56 -6.55 1.32 -3.36
N TYR A 57 -6.90 2.27 -2.51
CA TYR A 57 -8.23 2.39 -1.88
C TYR A 57 -8.83 3.77 -2.13
N ARG A 58 -10.14 3.90 -1.99
CA ARG A 58 -10.74 5.22 -1.75
C ARG A 58 -10.35 5.69 -0.34
N PRO A 59 -10.14 7.00 -0.11
CA PRO A 59 -9.81 7.51 1.22
C PRO A 59 -10.81 7.09 2.30
N GLU A 60 -12.11 7.07 1.99
CA GLU A 60 -13.20 6.69 2.90
C GLU A 60 -13.22 5.18 3.23
N GLU A 61 -12.54 4.34 2.46
CA GLU A 61 -12.44 2.90 2.67
C GLU A 61 -11.34 2.53 3.67
N VAL A 62 -10.55 3.51 4.15
CA VAL A 62 -9.42 3.30 5.06
C VAL A 62 -9.54 4.20 6.29
N LYS A 63 -9.71 3.60 7.46
CA LYS A 63 -9.66 4.33 8.73
C LYS A 63 -8.20 4.45 9.18
N LEU A 64 -7.55 5.55 8.81
CA LEU A 64 -6.18 5.88 9.19
C LEU A 64 -6.06 7.38 9.49
N ASN A 65 -5.49 7.74 10.65
CA ASN A 65 -5.25 9.14 10.98
C ASN A 65 -3.96 9.66 10.33
N LEU A 66 -4.08 10.22 9.12
CA LEU A 66 -2.93 10.79 8.40
C LEU A 66 -2.25 11.96 9.13
N ARG A 67 -2.94 12.65 10.04
CA ARG A 67 -2.39 13.81 10.77
C ARG A 67 -1.32 13.42 11.79
N GLU A 68 -1.35 12.17 12.25
CA GLU A 68 -0.37 11.63 13.20
C GLU A 68 0.90 11.14 12.50
N LEU A 69 0.88 11.03 11.18
CA LEU A 69 2.02 10.55 10.39
C LEU A 69 2.93 11.71 9.99
N LYS A 70 4.23 11.43 9.90
CA LYS A 70 5.16 12.31 9.21
C LYS A 70 4.96 12.12 7.71
N HIS A 71 5.21 13.15 6.93
CA HIS A 71 5.12 13.06 5.49
C HIS A 71 6.17 13.92 4.80
N TYR A 72 6.45 13.56 3.55
CA TYR A 72 7.17 14.42 2.61
C TYR A 72 6.48 14.39 1.26
N SER A 73 6.71 15.42 0.46
CA SER A 73 6.13 15.57 -0.87
C SER A 73 7.22 15.66 -1.92
N ARG A 74 6.91 15.21 -3.13
CA ARG A 74 7.78 15.37 -4.29
C ARG A 74 6.97 15.47 -5.59
N LYS A 75 7.62 15.88 -6.66
CA LYS A 75 7.05 15.82 -8.00
C LYS A 75 7.15 14.40 -8.56
N GLY A 76 6.02 13.82 -8.95
CA GLY A 76 5.96 12.53 -9.64
C GLY A 76 6.37 12.66 -11.11
N ALA A 77 6.55 11.53 -11.78
CA ALA A 77 6.88 11.50 -13.21
C ALA A 77 5.79 12.12 -14.11
N SER A 78 4.54 12.12 -13.65
CA SER A 78 3.42 12.82 -14.30
C SER A 78 3.46 14.34 -14.14
N GLY A 79 4.38 14.87 -13.32
CA GLY A 79 4.40 16.27 -12.93
C GLY A 79 3.53 16.61 -11.71
N ASN A 80 2.62 15.72 -11.32
CA ASN A 80 1.74 15.92 -10.15
C ASN A 80 2.51 15.74 -8.84
N ARG A 81 2.09 16.43 -7.79
CA ARG A 81 2.62 16.22 -6.44
C ARG A 81 2.21 14.85 -5.90
N VAL A 82 3.17 14.11 -5.36
CA VAL A 82 2.97 12.85 -4.64
C VAL A 82 3.41 13.05 -3.20
N ASN A 83 2.58 12.64 -2.24
CA ASN A 83 2.89 12.68 -0.81
C ASN A 83 3.08 11.26 -0.30
N PHE A 84 4.04 11.06 0.58
CA PHE A 84 4.26 9.79 1.27
C PHE A 84 4.20 10.00 2.77
N PHE A 85 3.46 9.15 3.45
CA PHE A 85 3.22 9.21 4.89
C PHE A 85 3.86 7.99 5.56
N PHE A 86 4.56 8.24 6.65
CA PHE A 86 5.34 7.23 7.35
C PHE A 86 5.31 7.47 8.86
N CYS A 87 5.56 6.41 9.62
CA CYS A 87 5.70 6.51 11.06
C CYS A 87 7.00 7.24 11.41
N GLY A 88 6.91 8.37 12.09
CA GLY A 88 8.09 9.13 12.53
C GLY A 88 8.94 8.40 13.59
N ALA A 89 8.43 7.33 14.19
CA ALA A 89 9.13 6.59 15.24
C ALA A 89 9.92 5.38 14.72
N CYS A 90 9.39 4.63 13.74
CA CYS A 90 10.03 3.43 13.21
C CYS A 90 10.33 3.47 11.70
N GLY A 91 9.97 4.56 11.01
CA GLY A 91 10.26 4.74 9.59
C GLY A 91 9.38 3.94 8.62
N SER A 92 8.44 3.10 9.10
CA SER A 92 7.54 2.35 8.22
C SER A 92 6.77 3.31 7.32
N THR A 93 6.94 3.18 6.00
CA THR A 93 6.12 3.90 5.02
C THR A 93 4.74 3.26 4.96
N ILE A 94 3.71 3.99 5.36
CA ILE A 94 2.35 3.47 5.50
C ILE A 94 1.57 3.67 4.21
N CYS A 95 1.58 4.89 3.67
CA CYS A 95 0.76 5.20 2.51
C CYS A 95 1.27 6.36 1.67
N GLY A 96 0.66 6.58 0.51
CA GLY A 96 0.86 7.76 -0.32
C GLY A 96 -0.44 8.28 -0.93
N THR A 97 -0.40 9.54 -1.36
CA THR A 97 -1.46 10.20 -2.12
C THR A 97 -0.86 10.92 -3.33
N MET A 98 -1.66 11.14 -4.36
CA MET A 98 -1.23 11.84 -5.57
C MET A 98 -2.25 12.92 -5.94
N GLU A 99 -1.75 14.11 -6.25
CA GLU A 99 -2.56 15.22 -6.73
C GLU A 99 -3.33 14.84 -7.99
N GLY A 100 -4.61 15.25 -8.03
CA GLY A 100 -5.56 14.90 -9.09
C GLY A 100 -6.10 13.48 -9.03
N ARG A 101 -5.73 12.67 -8.03
CA ARG A 101 -6.25 11.31 -7.86
C ARG A 101 -6.85 11.12 -6.45
N PRO A 102 -8.18 10.95 -6.31
CA PRO A 102 -8.83 10.75 -5.02
C PRO A 102 -8.66 9.30 -4.54
N SER A 103 -7.41 8.91 -4.32
CA SER A 103 -7.03 7.56 -3.88
C SER A 103 -5.98 7.63 -2.78
N LEU A 104 -6.05 6.68 -1.85
CA LEU A 104 -5.02 6.39 -0.87
C LEU A 104 -4.30 5.11 -1.27
N PHE A 105 -2.98 5.13 -1.34
CA PHE A 105 -2.17 3.98 -1.70
C PHE A 105 -1.48 3.44 -0.44
N LEU A 106 -1.96 2.34 0.12
CA LEU A 106 -1.30 1.66 1.25
C LEU A 106 -0.12 0.84 0.73
N THR A 107 0.97 0.74 1.49
CA THR A 107 2.06 -0.20 1.18
C THR A 107 1.66 -1.61 1.63
N ALA A 108 2.08 -2.65 0.91
CA ALA A 108 1.72 -4.02 1.27
C ALA A 108 2.30 -4.48 2.62
N GLY A 109 3.53 -4.04 2.93
CA GLY A 109 4.27 -4.52 4.11
C GLY A 109 3.76 -4.00 5.46
N VAL A 110 2.76 -3.11 5.48
CA VAL A 110 2.15 -2.63 6.73
C VAL A 110 0.84 -3.32 7.08
N PHE A 111 0.39 -4.30 6.29
CA PHE A 111 -0.74 -5.17 6.65
C PHE A 111 -0.27 -6.27 7.61
N ASP A 112 -1.12 -6.67 8.55
CA ASP A 112 -0.79 -7.76 9.47
C ASP A 112 -0.76 -9.13 8.76
N GLU A 113 -1.68 -9.33 7.81
CA GLU A 113 -1.71 -10.50 6.94
C GLU A 113 -1.42 -10.08 5.50
N THR A 114 -0.46 -10.75 4.85
CA THR A 114 -0.02 -10.39 3.48
C THR A 114 -0.29 -11.46 2.43
N ASP A 115 -0.73 -12.66 2.82
CA ASP A 115 -0.86 -13.81 1.91
C ASP A 115 -1.89 -13.60 0.79
N TRP A 116 -2.86 -12.70 1.01
CA TRP A 116 -3.87 -12.32 0.02
C TRP A 116 -3.38 -11.24 -0.96
N ILE A 117 -2.22 -10.63 -0.72
CA ILE A 117 -1.71 -9.51 -1.51
C ILE A 117 -0.97 -10.04 -2.73
N LEU A 118 -1.69 -10.10 -3.85
CA LEU A 118 -1.14 -10.52 -5.14
C LEU A 118 -1.12 -9.34 -6.12
N PRO A 119 0.06 -8.82 -6.51
CA PRO A 119 0.15 -7.76 -7.50
C PRO A 119 -0.37 -8.22 -8.87
N GLY A 120 -1.45 -7.60 -9.34
CA GLY A 120 -2.01 -7.83 -10.68
C GLY A 120 -1.27 -7.08 -11.79
N ALA A 121 -0.41 -6.14 -11.43
CA ALA A 121 0.37 -5.35 -12.38
C ALA A 121 1.77 -5.00 -11.87
N HIS A 122 2.68 -4.78 -12.81
CA HIS A 122 4.04 -4.29 -12.53
C HIS A 122 4.30 -3.00 -13.30
N LEU A 123 4.55 -1.92 -12.58
CA LEU A 123 4.84 -0.61 -13.14
C LEU A 123 6.34 -0.36 -13.20
N TRP A 124 6.78 0.46 -14.16
CA TRP A 124 8.19 0.83 -14.34
C TRP A 124 9.12 -0.37 -14.53
N LYS A 125 8.65 -1.43 -15.22
CA LYS A 125 9.40 -2.67 -15.46
C LYS A 125 10.80 -2.45 -16.06
N GLY A 126 11.03 -1.38 -16.83
CA GLY A 126 12.38 -1.03 -17.32
C GLY A 126 13.40 -0.71 -16.21
N SER A 127 12.95 -0.39 -15.00
CA SER A 127 13.80 -0.20 -13.80
C SER A 127 13.87 -1.43 -12.89
N ALA A 128 13.16 -2.52 -13.22
CA ALA A 128 13.14 -3.72 -12.41
C ALA A 128 14.55 -4.32 -12.24
N GLN A 129 14.80 -4.88 -11.06
CA GLN A 129 16.07 -5.54 -10.79
C GLN A 129 16.23 -6.77 -11.70
N LYS A 130 17.34 -6.83 -12.43
CA LYS A 130 17.57 -7.88 -13.46
C LYS A 130 17.53 -9.30 -12.89
N TRP A 131 17.89 -9.47 -11.62
CA TRP A 131 17.88 -10.77 -10.95
C TRP A 131 16.48 -11.32 -10.69
N LEU A 132 15.41 -10.50 -10.72
CA LEU A 132 14.03 -10.98 -10.57
C LEU A 132 13.57 -11.94 -11.69
N GLN A 133 14.29 -11.98 -12.81
CA GLN A 133 14.02 -12.89 -13.93
C GLN A 133 14.97 -14.09 -13.95
N ARG A 134 15.85 -14.22 -12.95
CA ARG A 134 16.84 -15.29 -12.86
C ARG A 134 16.48 -16.16 -11.66
N SER A 135 16.62 -17.48 -11.80
CA SER A 135 16.59 -18.35 -10.64
C SER A 135 17.77 -18.00 -9.74
N ALA A 136 17.48 -17.57 -8.52
CA ALA A 136 18.51 -17.42 -7.50
C ALA A 136 18.85 -18.82 -6.94
N GLY A 137 20.12 -19.04 -6.63
CA GLY A 137 20.50 -20.17 -5.77
C GLY A 137 19.96 -19.92 -4.36
N THR A 138 19.44 -20.96 -3.72
CA THR A 138 19.01 -20.88 -2.32
C THR A 138 20.23 -21.02 -1.42
N LEU A 139 20.50 -20.00 -0.60
CA LEU A 139 21.32 -20.17 0.59
C LEU A 139 20.38 -20.49 1.73
N ASN A 140 20.38 -21.75 2.17
CA ASN A 140 19.76 -22.10 3.45
C ASN A 140 20.68 -21.57 4.55
N VAL A 141 20.22 -20.51 5.21
CA VAL A 141 20.74 -20.10 6.51
C VAL A 141 19.61 -20.36 7.50
N PHE A 142 19.93 -21.19 8.51
CA PHE A 142 19.07 -21.95 9.42
C PHE A 142 18.63 -23.32 8.90
#